data_AF-A0A1X7BQX9-F1
#
_entry.id   AF-A0A1X7BQX9-F1
#
_cell.length_a   1.000
_cell.length_b   1.000
_cell.length_c   1.000
_cell.angle_alpha   90.00
_cell.angle_beta   90.00
_cell.angle_gamma   90.00
#
_symmetry.space_group_name_H-M   'P 1'
#
loop_
_entity.id
_entity.type
_entity.pdbx_description
1 polymer ?
#
loop_
_entity_poly.entity_id
_entity_poly.type
_entity_poly.pdbx_seq_one_letter_code
_entity_poly.pdbx_strand_id
1 'polypeptide(L)'
;MGDFLADLYPWTKAFHIMSVIAWMAGLFYLPRLFVHHVEQAEKSDEIDPLFQMMELKLLRLIMNPAMVATWIFGLMLVFTPGIVDWSAIWPYTKAVAVLVMTWFHHWLGYRRKDFVAGQNTLSGRHYRMMNEVPTVLMVIIVLSVVIRF
;
A
#
# COMPACT_ATOMS: atom_id res chain seq x y z
N MET A 1 -37.28 -11.65 -3.15
CA MET A 1 -36.37 -10.49 -3.29
C MET A 1 -35.02 -10.99 -2.82
N GLY A 2 -34.24 -11.54 -3.75
CA GLY A 2 -32.94 -12.17 -3.46
C GLY A 2 -32.00 -11.15 -2.83
N ASP A 3 -31.18 -11.65 -1.91
CA ASP A 3 -30.36 -10.89 -1.00
C ASP A 3 -29.27 -10.12 -1.77
N PHE A 4 -29.60 -8.92 -2.25
CA PHE A 4 -28.74 -8.06 -3.10
C PHE A 4 -27.32 -7.89 -2.52
N LEU A 5 -27.20 -7.94 -1.19
CA LEU A 5 -25.93 -7.87 -0.49
C LEU A 5 -25.12 -9.18 -0.59
N ALA A 6 -25.78 -10.34 -0.60
CA ALA A 6 -25.13 -11.63 -0.81
C ALA A 6 -24.63 -11.78 -2.26
N ASP A 7 -25.37 -11.26 -3.25
CA ASP A 7 -24.96 -11.26 -4.66
C ASP A 7 -23.80 -10.29 -4.94
N LEU A 8 -23.74 -9.16 -4.21
CA LEU A 8 -22.64 -8.19 -4.31
C LEU A 8 -21.37 -8.62 -3.57
N TYR A 9 -21.48 -9.46 -2.54
CA TYR A 9 -20.35 -9.85 -1.70
C TYR A 9 -19.14 -10.42 -2.48
N PRO A 10 -19.31 -11.36 -3.44
CA PRO A 10 -18.20 -11.86 -4.25
C PRO A 10 -17.51 -10.77 -5.06
N TRP A 11 -18.27 -9.81 -5.60
CA TRP A 11 -17.75 -8.68 -6.36
C TRP A 11 -16.96 -7.71 -5.48
N THR A 12 -17.55 -7.29 -4.35
CA THR A 12 -16.86 -6.43 -3.37
C THR A 12 -15.56 -7.07 -2.91
N LYS A 13 -15.58 -8.39 -2.62
CA LYS A 13 -14.39 -9.14 -2.22
C LYS A 13 -13.35 -9.20 -3.35
N ALA A 14 -13.75 -9.47 -4.59
CA ALA A 14 -12.85 -9.51 -5.73
C ALA A 14 -12.18 -8.15 -5.98
N PHE A 15 -12.97 -7.06 -6.01
CA PHE A 15 -12.43 -5.72 -6.17
C PHE A 15 -11.53 -5.29 -5.01
N HIS A 16 -11.87 -5.66 -3.78
CA HIS A 16 -10.99 -5.46 -2.63
C HIS A 16 -9.64 -6.16 -2.84
N ILE A 17 -9.63 -7.45 -3.20
CA ILE A 17 -8.40 -8.21 -3.42
C ILE A 17 -7.56 -7.58 -4.53
N MET A 18 -8.17 -7.26 -5.68
CA MET A 18 -7.44 -6.63 -6.79
C MET A 18 -6.81 -5.29 -6.39
N SER A 19 -7.56 -4.46 -5.67
CA SER A 19 -7.04 -3.17 -5.20
C SER A 19 -5.91 -3.32 -4.17
N VAL A 20 -6.03 -4.28 -3.23
CA VAL A 20 -4.96 -4.57 -2.26
C VAL A 20 -3.69 -5.05 -2.97
N ILE A 21 -3.81 -5.94 -3.94
CA ILE A 21 -2.65 -6.43 -4.72
C ILE A 21 -1.97 -5.28 -5.45
N ALA A 22 -2.74 -4.44 -6.15
CA ALA A 22 -2.21 -3.28 -6.86
C ALA A 22 -1.52 -2.28 -5.91
N TRP A 23 -2.11 -2.02 -4.75
CA TRP A 23 -1.54 -1.14 -3.75
C TRP A 23 -0.26 -1.72 -3.14
N MET A 24 -0.26 -3.00 -2.78
CA MET A 24 0.90 -3.72 -2.26
C MET A 24 2.06 -3.74 -3.26
N ALA A 25 1.80 -4.01 -4.53
CA ALA A 25 2.82 -3.97 -5.57
C ALA A 25 3.51 -2.60 -5.63
N GLY A 26 2.74 -1.51 -5.57
CA GLY A 26 3.30 -0.17 -5.53
C GLY A 26 4.10 0.11 -4.25
N LEU A 27 3.64 -0.36 -3.09
CA LEU A 27 4.36 -0.22 -1.82
C LEU A 27 5.69 -0.98 -1.79
N PHE A 28 5.77 -2.15 -2.44
CA PHE A 28 7.03 -2.88 -2.61
C PHE A 28 7.99 -2.17 -3.58
N TYR A 29 7.46 -1.53 -4.62
CA TYR A 29 8.27 -1.01 -5.71
C TYR A 29 8.76 0.42 -5.49
N LEU A 30 7.95 1.30 -4.89
CA LEU A 30 8.30 2.70 -4.72
C LEU A 30 9.54 2.95 -3.85
N PRO A 31 9.72 2.32 -2.66
CA PRO A 31 10.93 2.54 -1.88
C PRO A 31 12.17 1.91 -2.54
N ARG A 32 12.04 0.84 -3.34
CA ARG A 32 13.13 0.32 -4.18
C ARG A 32 13.54 1.32 -5.25
N LEU A 33 12.56 2.00 -5.85
CA LEU A 33 12.81 3.06 -6.81
C LEU A 33 13.58 4.20 -6.14
N PHE A 34 13.24 4.60 -4.90
CA PHE A 34 13.99 5.61 -4.15
C PHE A 34 15.44 5.20 -3.85
N VAL A 35 15.71 3.91 -3.56
CA VAL A 35 17.09 3.43 -3.41
C VAL A 35 17.89 3.70 -4.68
N HIS A 36 17.34 3.30 -5.84
CA HIS A 36 18.01 3.49 -7.12
C HIS A 36 18.14 4.96 -7.51
N HIS A 37 17.12 5.77 -7.19
CA HIS A 37 17.16 7.20 -7.41
C HIS A 37 18.31 7.86 -6.64
N VAL A 38 18.43 7.61 -5.33
CA VAL A 38 19.55 8.17 -4.52
C VAL A 38 20.91 7.70 -5.02
N GLU A 39 21.04 6.44 -5.43
CA GLU A 39 22.33 5.86 -5.85
C GLU A 39 22.76 6.25 -7.27
N GLN A 40 21.83 6.74 -8.10
CA GLN A 40 22.09 7.02 -9.52
C GLN A 40 21.87 8.48 -9.90
N ALA A 41 21.18 9.29 -9.10
CA ALA A 41 20.90 10.70 -9.39
C ALA A 41 22.17 11.51 -9.70
N GLU A 42 23.27 11.26 -8.97
CA GLU A 42 24.53 11.99 -9.16
C GLU A 42 25.32 11.57 -10.40
N LYS A 43 24.87 10.53 -11.13
CA LYS A 43 25.61 9.99 -12.28
C LYS A 43 25.27 10.69 -13.60
N SER A 44 24.11 11.32 -13.71
CA SER A 44 23.68 12.08 -14.88
C SER A 44 22.45 12.95 -14.57
N ASP A 45 22.45 14.18 -15.08
CA ASP A 45 21.35 15.14 -14.93
C ASP A 45 20.03 14.67 -15.57
N GLU A 46 20.08 13.70 -16.50
CA GLU A 46 18.87 13.16 -17.16
C GLU A 46 18.15 12.09 -16.31
N ILE A 47 18.83 11.53 -15.31
CA ILE A 47 18.34 10.38 -14.54
C ILE A 47 17.33 10.80 -13.46
N ASP A 48 17.56 11.93 -12.79
CA ASP A 48 16.66 12.45 -11.75
C ASP A 48 15.23 12.75 -12.30
N PRO A 49 15.05 13.50 -13.41
CA PRO A 49 13.73 13.73 -13.98
C PRO A 49 12.99 12.44 -14.40
N LEU A 50 13.73 11.44 -14.88
CA LEU A 50 13.17 10.14 -15.25
C LEU A 50 12.61 9.40 -14.02
N PHE A 51 13.38 9.33 -12.94
CA PHE A 51 12.92 8.72 -11.69
C PHE A 51 11.72 9.47 -11.10
N GLN A 52 11.77 10.80 -11.04
CA GLN A 52 10.64 11.60 -10.54
C GLN A 52 9.34 11.37 -11.32
N MET A 53 9.44 11.14 -12.64
CA MET A 53 8.31 10.80 -13.51
C MET A 53 7.78 9.40 -13.19
N MET A 54 8.66 8.39 -13.06
CA MET A 54 8.26 7.03 -12.71
C MET A 54 7.61 6.96 -11.32
N GLU A 55 8.20 7.63 -10.33
CA GLU A 55 7.66 7.73 -8.97
C GLU A 55 6.29 8.41 -8.95
N LEU A 56 6.11 9.47 -9.75
CA LEU A 56 4.82 10.16 -9.86
C LEU A 56 3.74 9.26 -10.43
N LYS A 57 4.04 8.58 -11.54
CA LYS A 57 3.08 7.70 -12.21
C LYS A 57 2.70 6.55 -11.29
N LEU A 58 3.68 5.91 -10.64
CA LEU A 58 3.42 4.85 -9.69
C LEU A 58 2.54 5.31 -8.53
N LEU A 59 2.89 6.45 -7.89
CA LEU A 59 2.16 6.96 -6.74
C LEU A 59 0.74 7.41 -7.12
N ARG A 60 0.61 8.30 -8.13
CA ARG A 60 -0.69 8.91 -8.47
C ARG A 60 -1.60 8.02 -9.31
N LEU A 61 -1.05 7.26 -10.26
CA LEU A 61 -1.87 6.49 -11.21
C LEU A 61 -2.19 5.08 -10.71
N ILE A 62 -1.33 4.50 -9.86
CA ILE A 62 -1.51 3.12 -9.39
C ILE A 62 -1.83 3.12 -7.90
N MET A 63 -0.93 3.64 -7.06
CA MET A 63 -1.05 3.47 -5.61
C MET A 63 -2.23 4.25 -5.00
N ASN A 64 -2.41 5.52 -5.36
CA ASN A 64 -3.51 6.34 -4.83
C ASN A 64 -4.91 5.74 -5.13
N PRO A 65 -5.27 5.44 -6.40
CA PRO A 65 -6.57 4.85 -6.67
C PRO A 65 -6.72 3.46 -6.07
N ALA A 66 -5.65 2.65 -6.05
CA ALA A 66 -5.68 1.33 -5.43
C ALA A 66 -5.94 1.41 -3.92
N MET A 67 -5.27 2.31 -3.20
CA MET A 67 -5.49 2.55 -1.77
C MET A 67 -6.94 2.98 -1.48
N VAL A 68 -7.46 3.94 -2.26
CA VAL A 68 -8.84 4.42 -2.09
C VAL A 68 -9.84 3.28 -2.31
N ALA A 69 -9.67 2.51 -3.39
CA ALA A 69 -10.50 1.34 -3.67
C ALA A 69 -10.40 0.28 -2.55
N THR A 70 -9.20 0.02 -2.04
CA THR A 70 -8.98 -0.92 -0.93
C THR A 70 -9.76 -0.50 0.31
N TRP A 71 -9.73 0.78 0.68
CA TRP A 71 -10.48 1.30 1.82
C TRP A 71 -11.99 1.22 1.59
N ILE A 72 -12.49 1.64 0.43
CA ILE A 72 -13.92 1.60 0.11
C ILE A 72 -14.44 0.15 0.21
N PHE A 73 -13.83 -0.78 -0.55
CA PHE A 73 -14.29 -2.17 -0.54
C PHE A 73 -14.00 -2.87 0.79
N GLY A 74 -12.93 -2.49 1.48
CA GLY A 74 -12.59 -3.02 2.81
C GLY A 74 -13.64 -2.66 3.84
N LEU A 75 -14.06 -1.39 3.88
CA LEU A 75 -15.12 -0.92 4.78
C LEU A 75 -16.47 -1.56 4.43
N MET A 76 -16.81 -1.70 3.13
CA MET A 76 -18.02 -2.43 2.71
C MET A 76 -18.04 -3.87 3.24
N LEU A 77 -16.91 -4.59 3.17
CA LEU A 77 -16.79 -5.95 3.73
C LEU A 77 -16.91 -5.98 5.25
N VAL A 78 -16.37 -4.98 5.95
CA VAL A 78 -16.45 -4.89 7.42
C VAL A 78 -17.89 -4.65 7.90
N PHE A 79 -18.66 -3.83 7.18
CA PHE A 79 -20.05 -3.55 7.51
C PHE A 79 -21.04 -4.63 7.04
N THR A 80 -20.58 -5.61 6.27
CA THR A 80 -21.46 -6.72 5.83
C THR A 80 -21.63 -7.70 7.00
N PRO A 81 -22.88 -7.97 7.47
CA PRO A 81 -23.12 -8.82 8.63
C PRO A 81 -22.56 -10.24 8.46
N GLY A 82 -21.99 -10.80 9.54
CA GLY A 82 -21.52 -12.20 9.58
C GLY A 82 -20.14 -12.48 8.99
N ILE A 83 -19.44 -11.47 8.44
CA ILE A 83 -18.08 -11.64 7.90
C ILE A 83 -16.99 -11.37 8.93
N VAL A 84 -17.16 -10.33 9.75
CA VAL A 84 -16.20 -9.96 10.78
C VAL A 84 -16.68 -10.50 12.12
N ASP A 85 -15.91 -11.41 12.68
CA ASP A 85 -16.07 -11.84 14.05
C ASP A 85 -15.27 -10.90 14.97
N TRP A 86 -15.98 -9.94 15.57
CA TRP A 86 -15.39 -8.97 16.50
C TRP A 86 -14.95 -9.58 17.83
N SER A 87 -15.29 -10.85 18.11
CA SER A 87 -14.76 -11.55 19.28
C SER A 87 -13.36 -12.10 19.07
N ALA A 88 -12.92 -12.25 17.81
CA ALA A 88 -11.59 -12.69 17.43
C ALA A 88 -10.60 -11.52 17.35
N ILE A 89 -9.30 -11.82 17.40
CA ILE A 89 -8.24 -10.79 17.41
C ILE A 89 -7.89 -10.33 15.98
N TRP A 90 -8.05 -11.20 14.99
CA TRP A 90 -7.66 -10.95 13.61
C TRP A 90 -8.23 -9.68 12.95
N PRO A 91 -9.46 -9.21 13.25
CA PRO A 91 -9.95 -7.98 12.63
C PRO A 91 -9.16 -6.76 13.10
N TYR A 92 -8.78 -6.74 14.38
CA TYR A 92 -8.01 -5.66 14.99
C TYR A 92 -6.57 -5.65 14.46
N THR A 93 -5.91 -6.81 14.41
CA THR A 93 -4.54 -6.90 13.87
C THR A 93 -4.50 -6.51 12.40
N LYS A 94 -5.48 -6.96 11.61
CA LYS A 94 -5.62 -6.56 10.21
C LYS A 94 -5.85 -5.05 10.09
N ALA A 95 -6.77 -4.48 10.87
CA ALA A 95 -7.08 -3.06 10.82
C ALA A 95 -5.85 -2.20 11.15
N VAL A 96 -5.13 -2.54 12.22
CA VAL A 96 -3.88 -1.87 12.60
C VAL A 96 -2.85 -1.97 11.47
N ALA A 97 -2.66 -3.15 10.88
CA ALA A 97 -1.72 -3.33 9.78
C ALA A 97 -2.09 -2.49 8.55
N VAL A 98 -3.37 -2.40 8.19
CA VAL A 98 -3.84 -1.55 7.08
C VAL A 98 -3.64 -0.07 7.38
N LEU A 99 -3.87 0.37 8.63
CA LEU A 99 -3.59 1.75 9.05
C LEU A 99 -2.10 2.09 8.94
N VAL A 100 -1.21 1.21 9.40
CA VAL A 100 0.24 1.38 9.25
C VAL A 100 0.63 1.41 7.76
N MET A 101 -0.02 0.60 6.93
CA MET A 101 0.18 0.58 5.48
C MET A 101 -0.23 1.89 4.81
N THR A 102 -1.35 2.48 5.22
CA THR A 102 -1.79 3.83 4.79
C THR A 102 -0.82 4.91 5.24
N TRP A 103 -0.37 4.86 6.49
CA TRP A 103 0.64 5.79 6.98
C TRP A 103 1.93 5.68 6.15
N PHE A 104 2.41 4.47 5.88
CA PHE A 104 3.61 4.23 5.10
C PHE A 104 3.47 4.71 3.65
N HIS A 105 2.30 4.50 3.02
CA HIS A 105 1.98 5.09 1.71
C HIS A 105 2.14 6.62 1.72
N HIS A 106 1.56 7.30 2.71
CA HIS A 106 1.67 8.76 2.81
C HIS A 106 3.09 9.23 3.10
N TRP A 107 3.84 8.47 3.90
CA TRP A 107 5.26 8.72 4.13
C TRP A 107 6.07 8.66 2.84
N LEU A 108 5.85 7.65 1.99
CA LEU A 108 6.49 7.57 0.67
C LEU A 108 6.09 8.76 -0.23
N GLY A 109 4.82 9.17 -0.17
CA GLY A 109 4.34 10.35 -0.90
C GLY A 109 4.98 11.66 -0.42
N TYR A 110 5.29 11.76 0.88
CA TYR A 110 6.06 12.88 1.43
C TYR A 110 7.52 12.84 0.96
N ARG A 111 8.18 11.69 1.06
CA ARG A 111 9.58 11.52 0.61
C ARG A 111 9.75 11.86 -0.87
N ARG A 112 8.80 11.50 -1.72
CA ARG A 112 8.77 11.94 -3.13
C ARG A 112 8.79 13.46 -3.26
N LYS A 113 8.07 14.20 -2.42
CA LYS A 113 8.09 15.67 -2.44
C LYS A 113 9.47 16.21 -2.05
N ASP A 114 10.15 15.55 -1.12
CA ASP A 114 11.52 15.92 -0.74
C ASP A 114 12.50 15.72 -1.90
N PHE A 115 12.36 14.63 -2.67
CA PHE A 115 13.15 14.40 -3.90
C PHE A 115 12.93 15.54 -4.90
N VAL A 116 11.68 15.87 -5.21
CA VAL A 116 11.35 16.96 -6.15
C VAL A 116 11.86 18.32 -5.66
N ALA A 117 11.91 18.55 -4.35
CA ALA A 117 12.41 19.77 -3.75
C ALA A 117 13.94 19.80 -3.59
N GLY A 118 14.66 18.73 -3.93
CA GLY A 118 16.11 18.60 -3.70
C GLY A 118 16.49 18.53 -2.21
N GLN A 119 15.54 18.20 -1.33
CA GLN A 119 15.71 18.18 0.13
C GLN A 119 15.78 16.76 0.71
N ASN A 120 16.00 15.75 -0.14
CA ASN A 120 16.11 14.38 0.34
C ASN A 120 17.37 14.21 1.21
N THR A 121 17.16 13.98 2.51
CA THR A 121 18.22 13.77 3.50
C THR A 121 18.47 12.29 3.81
N LEU A 122 17.66 11.38 3.24
CA LEU A 122 17.76 9.95 3.52
C LEU A 122 18.68 9.25 2.53
N SER A 123 19.56 8.41 3.07
CA SER A 123 20.49 7.59 2.29
C SER A 123 19.83 6.34 1.71
N GLY A 124 20.40 5.77 0.64
CA GLY A 124 19.92 4.53 0.02
C GLY A 124 19.82 3.35 1.00
N ARG A 125 20.66 3.31 2.06
CA ARG A 125 20.55 2.30 3.13
C ARG A 125 19.23 2.41 3.91
N HIS A 126 18.77 3.62 4.22
CA HIS A 126 17.49 3.81 4.89
C HIS A 126 16.34 3.35 4.01
N TYR A 127 16.34 3.73 2.73
CA TYR A 127 15.32 3.27 1.79
C TYR A 127 15.32 1.74 1.61
N ARG A 128 16.49 1.09 1.66
CA ARG A 128 16.58 -0.38 1.68
C ARG A 128 15.88 -0.99 2.89
N MET A 129 16.07 -0.43 4.08
CA MET A 129 15.38 -0.92 5.27
C MET A 129 13.86 -0.72 5.15
N MET A 130 13.42 0.37 4.53
CA MET A 130 12.00 0.63 4.29
C MET A 130 11.36 -0.34 3.28
N ASN A 131 12.15 -1.03 2.45
CA ASN A 131 11.64 -2.09 1.57
C ASN A 131 11.07 -3.29 2.35
N GLU A 132 11.50 -3.49 3.60
CA GLU A 132 11.02 -4.60 4.43
C GLU A 132 9.68 -4.29 5.10
N VAL A 133 9.31 -3.02 5.24
CA VAL A 133 8.05 -2.62 5.89
C VAL A 133 6.83 -3.22 5.17
N PRO A 134 6.69 -3.12 3.83
CA PRO A 134 5.62 -3.81 3.10
C PRO A 134 5.63 -5.33 3.29
N THR A 135 6.81 -5.96 3.36
CA THR A 135 6.93 -7.42 3.55
C THR A 135 6.37 -7.84 4.90
N VAL A 136 6.77 -7.14 5.97
CA VAL A 136 6.29 -7.42 7.33
C VAL A 136 4.78 -7.22 7.43
N LEU A 137 4.26 -6.13 6.86
CA LEU A 137 2.81 -5.86 6.82
C LEU A 137 2.04 -6.95 6.07
N MET A 138 2.56 -7.42 4.93
CA MET A 138 1.97 -8.51 4.16
C MET A 138 1.81 -9.77 5.01
N VAL A 139 2.87 -10.19 5.70
CA VAL A 139 2.85 -11.38 6.54
C VAL A 139 1.81 -11.24 7.64
N ILE A 140 1.79 -10.11 8.35
CA ILE A 140 0.80 -9.86 9.43
C ILE A 140 -0.63 -9.92 8.89
N ILE A 141 -0.91 -9.25 7.76
CA ILE A 141 -2.25 -9.19 7.16
C ILE A 141 -2.70 -10.58 6.72
N VAL A 142 -1.85 -11.31 6.00
CA VAL A 142 -2.19 -12.65 5.46
C VAL A 142 -2.40 -13.65 6.60
N LEU A 143 -1.48 -13.71 7.57
CA LEU A 143 -1.61 -14.65 8.70
C LEU A 143 -2.85 -14.34 9.54
N SER A 144 -3.14 -13.06 9.80
CA SER A 144 -4.35 -12.67 10.53
C SER A 144 -5.62 -13.19 9.83
N VAL A 145 -5.73 -12.99 8.52
CA VAL A 145 -6.94 -13.36 7.76
C VAL A 145 -7.07 -14.87 7.51
N VAL A 146 -5.95 -15.58 7.32
CA VAL A 146 -5.96 -17.00 6.96
C VAL A 146 -6.06 -17.88 8.21
N ILE A 147 -5.29 -17.57 9.26
CA ILE A 147 -5.30 -18.36 10.50
C ILE A 147 -6.50 -17.98 11.37
N ARG A 148 -7.00 -16.73 11.28
CA ARG A 148 -8.17 -16.22 12.01
C ARG A 148 -8.05 -16.44 13.53
N PHE A 149 -6.91 -16.07 14.09
CA PHE A 149 -6.71 -16.05 15.54
C PHE A 149 -7.39 -14.84 16.20
#